data_AF-A0A5V7L5S4-F1
#
_entry.id   AF-A0A5V7L5S4-F1
#
_cell.length_a   1.000
_cell.length_b   1.000
_cell.length_c   1.000
_cell.angle_alpha   90.00
_cell.angle_beta   90.00
_cell.angle_gamma   90.00
#
_symmetry.space_group_name_H-M   'P 1'
#
loop_
_entity.id
_entity.type
_entity.pdbx_description
1 polymer ?
#
loop_
_entity_poly.entity_id
_entity_poly.type
_entity_poly.pdbx_seq_one_letter_code
_entity_poly.pdbx_strand_id
1 'polypeptide(L)'
;MSVTESKAKTERKSSRKPAKTQETVLSALLAQTEEVSVPLVSLIKSPLNVRTVPYSAESVSELAESIKGVGLLQNLVVHAQPGDRYGVAAGGRRLAALNMLAERGIIPADWPVRVKVIPQELATAASMTENGHRRDMHPAEQIAGFRAMAQEGKTPAQIGDLLGYSPRHVQRMLKLADLAPVILDALAEDRITTEHCQALALENDTERQVQVFEAACQSGWGGKPEVQTIRRLVTESEVAVAGNSKFRFVGADAFSPDELRTDLFSDDEGGYVDCVALDAALLEKLQAVAEYLREAEGWEWCAGRMEPVGFCREDAGTYRTLPEPEAVLTEVEEERMNELMTRYDALETAIGFHMRDWWQPTKANFFGHLKKPQIIAALNDAGLSGAARDAEKMKKGDAAEHAEHHMKDNRWVPGWMCAPRPQTDATERTDNLADAA
;
A
#
# COMPACT_ATOMS: atom_id res chain seq x y z
N MET A 1 6.21 -10.70 -48.75
CA MET A 1 7.41 -10.03 -48.25
C MET A 1 7.21 -9.83 -46.76
N SER A 2 7.98 -10.59 -46.00
CA SER A 2 8.03 -10.59 -44.52
C SER A 2 8.61 -9.28 -43.97
N VAL A 3 8.63 -9.18 -42.62
CA VAL A 3 9.30 -8.22 -41.71
C VAL A 3 8.23 -7.41 -40.95
N THR A 4 7.76 -7.85 -39.77
CA THR A 4 8.32 -7.66 -38.38
C THR A 4 8.48 -6.18 -38.03
N GLU A 5 8.05 -5.63 -36.89
CA GLU A 5 8.34 -6.06 -35.51
C GLU A 5 7.29 -5.51 -34.51
N SER A 6 6.79 -6.39 -33.65
CA SER A 6 6.08 -6.04 -32.42
C SER A 6 7.11 -5.87 -31.30
N LYS A 7 7.20 -4.68 -30.69
CA LYS A 7 8.05 -4.46 -29.51
C LYS A 7 7.51 -5.24 -28.31
N ALA A 8 8.29 -6.21 -27.87
CA ALA A 8 8.05 -7.01 -26.68
C ALA A 8 8.28 -6.18 -25.40
N LYS A 9 7.36 -6.39 -24.44
CA LYS A 9 7.40 -5.90 -23.06
C LYS A 9 8.47 -6.67 -22.28
N THR A 10 9.47 -5.97 -21.76
CA THR A 10 10.56 -6.57 -20.98
C THR A 10 10.04 -7.06 -19.62
N GLU A 11 9.89 -8.38 -19.47
CA GLU A 11 9.65 -9.01 -18.17
C GLU A 11 10.92 -8.92 -17.30
N ARG A 12 10.78 -8.28 -16.13
CA ARG A 12 11.81 -8.24 -15.08
C ARG A 12 11.89 -9.63 -14.43
N LYS A 13 12.78 -10.50 -14.93
CA LYS A 13 13.12 -11.77 -14.28
C LYS A 13 13.77 -11.51 -12.92
N SER A 14 13.03 -11.73 -11.84
CA SER A 14 13.56 -11.85 -10.49
C SER A 14 14.33 -13.17 -10.37
N SER A 15 15.62 -13.15 -10.69
CA SER A 15 16.52 -14.26 -10.39
C SER A 15 16.90 -14.19 -8.90
N ARG A 16 16.18 -14.94 -8.07
CA ARG A 16 16.51 -15.14 -6.66
C ARG A 16 17.80 -15.96 -6.58
N LYS A 17 18.94 -15.29 -6.34
CA LYS A 17 20.22 -15.95 -6.03
C LYS A 17 20.06 -16.80 -4.76
N PRO A 18 20.65 -18.00 -4.66
CA PRO A 18 20.66 -18.76 -3.42
C PRO A 18 21.46 -17.98 -2.38
N ALA A 19 20.82 -17.68 -1.25
CA ALA A 19 21.47 -17.05 -0.11
C ALA A 19 22.60 -17.96 0.37
N LYS A 20 23.84 -17.45 0.34
CA LYS A 20 24.95 -18.08 1.07
C LYS A 20 24.57 -18.11 2.54
N THR A 21 24.62 -19.28 3.16
CA THR A 21 24.52 -19.46 4.61
C THR A 21 25.63 -18.63 5.27
N GLN A 22 25.31 -17.43 5.74
CA GLN A 22 26.21 -16.68 6.61
C GLN A 22 26.23 -17.43 7.94
N GLU A 23 27.39 -17.97 8.33
CA GLU A 23 27.61 -18.44 9.70
C GLU A 23 27.45 -17.24 10.64
N THR A 24 26.58 -17.39 11.63
CA THR A 24 26.34 -16.38 12.66
C THR A 24 27.52 -16.33 13.64
N VAL A 25 27.76 -15.17 14.25
CA VAL A 25 28.79 -15.00 15.29
C VAL A 25 28.64 -16.05 16.40
N LEU A 26 27.39 -16.36 16.76
CA LEU A 26 27.08 -17.34 17.77
C LEU A 26 27.34 -18.78 17.33
N SER A 27 27.11 -19.13 16.05
CA SER A 27 27.40 -20.47 15.56
C SER A 27 28.91 -20.74 15.55
N ALA A 28 29.71 -19.73 15.19
CA ALA A 28 31.17 -19.80 15.26
C ALA A 28 31.68 -19.93 16.71
N LEU A 29 31.09 -19.20 17.66
CA LEU A 29 31.39 -19.33 19.10
C LEU A 29 31.05 -20.72 19.63
N LEU A 30 29.86 -21.25 19.30
CA LEU A 30 29.44 -22.58 19.71
C LEU A 30 30.34 -23.68 19.13
N ALA A 31 30.90 -23.49 17.93
CA ALA A 31 31.85 -24.42 17.33
C ALA A 31 33.19 -24.46 18.08
N GLN A 32 33.64 -23.32 18.62
CA GLN A 32 34.91 -23.17 19.35
C GLN A 32 34.80 -23.45 20.85
N THR A 33 33.58 -23.54 21.40
CA THR A 33 33.34 -23.80 22.82
C THR A 33 33.78 -25.22 23.19
N GLU A 34 34.60 -25.35 24.23
CA GLU A 34 35.08 -26.65 24.73
C GLU A 34 33.93 -27.56 25.19
N GLU A 35 34.09 -28.86 24.91
CA GLU A 35 33.14 -29.89 25.31
C GLU A 35 33.52 -30.43 26.69
N VAL A 36 32.58 -30.34 27.63
CA VAL A 36 32.75 -30.84 28.99
C VAL A 36 31.78 -32.00 29.20
N SER A 37 32.22 -33.01 29.96
CA SER A 37 31.36 -34.12 30.37
C SER A 37 30.77 -33.82 31.75
N VAL A 38 29.44 -33.79 31.86
CA VAL A 38 28.73 -33.55 33.12
C VAL A 38 27.76 -34.70 33.41
N PRO A 39 27.52 -35.05 34.70
CA PRO A 39 26.54 -36.07 35.06
C PRO A 39 25.11 -35.64 34.68
N LEU A 40 24.29 -36.58 34.19
CA LEU A 40 22.89 -36.31 33.82
C LEU A 40 22.08 -35.70 34.99
N VAL A 41 22.29 -36.18 36.22
CA VAL A 41 21.64 -35.65 37.44
C VAL A 41 21.89 -34.15 37.69
N SER A 42 22.98 -33.60 37.16
CA SER A 42 23.32 -32.17 37.29
C SER A 42 22.64 -31.29 36.23
N LEU A 43 21.96 -31.88 35.24
CA LEU A 43 21.31 -31.17 34.14
C LEU A 43 19.84 -30.88 34.45
N ILE A 44 19.45 -29.61 34.36
CA ILE A 44 18.04 -29.20 34.47
C ILE A 44 17.62 -28.38 33.26
N LYS A 45 16.33 -28.42 32.87
CA LYS A 45 15.83 -27.56 31.79
C LYS A 45 15.94 -26.10 32.24
N SER A 46 16.64 -25.27 31.47
CA SER A 46 16.81 -23.85 31.80
C SER A 46 15.51 -23.06 31.54
N PRO A 47 15.18 -22.05 32.37
CA PRO A 47 14.14 -21.07 32.04
C PRO A 47 14.49 -20.22 30.80
N LEU A 48 15.77 -20.16 30.41
CA LEU A 48 16.25 -19.45 29.21
C LEU A 48 16.10 -20.29 27.94
N ASN A 49 15.46 -21.46 28.03
CA ASN A 49 15.12 -22.27 26.88
C ASN A 49 13.82 -21.76 26.25
N VAL A 50 13.91 -21.24 25.03
CA VAL A 50 12.76 -20.63 24.35
C VAL A 50 11.69 -21.65 23.94
N ARG A 51 11.99 -22.96 23.95
CA ARG A 51 11.00 -24.00 23.70
C ARG A 51 10.18 -24.29 24.95
N THR A 52 9.01 -23.66 25.04
CA THR A 52 8.05 -23.82 26.13
C THR A 52 7.00 -24.87 25.82
N VAL A 53 6.70 -25.11 24.54
CA VAL A 53 5.69 -26.09 24.13
C VAL A 53 6.13 -27.51 24.52
N PRO A 54 5.29 -28.30 25.22
CA PRO A 54 5.60 -29.67 25.57
C PRO A 54 5.84 -30.55 24.33
N TYR A 55 6.86 -31.41 24.38
CA TYR A 55 7.10 -32.40 23.33
C TYR A 55 6.08 -33.55 23.45
N SER A 56 5.62 -34.10 22.32
CA SER A 56 4.79 -35.30 22.35
C SER A 56 5.59 -36.48 22.92
N ALA A 57 4.92 -37.34 23.69
CA ALA A 57 5.55 -38.51 24.31
C ALA A 57 6.16 -39.45 23.26
N GLU A 58 5.50 -39.59 22.11
CA GLU A 58 6.00 -40.35 20.95
C GLU A 58 7.32 -39.79 20.42
N SER A 59 7.40 -38.48 20.17
CA SER A 59 8.63 -37.84 19.66
C SER A 59 9.81 -37.98 20.62
N VAL A 60 9.55 -37.91 21.93
CA VAL A 60 10.59 -38.13 22.96
C VAL A 60 11.03 -39.59 22.99
N SER A 61 10.08 -40.53 22.90
CA SER A 61 10.40 -41.97 22.93
C SER A 61 11.16 -42.43 21.69
N GLU A 62 10.82 -41.94 20.49
CA GLU A 62 11.57 -42.21 19.26
C GLU A 62 13.02 -41.71 19.36
N LEU A 63 13.22 -40.51 19.91
CA LEU A 63 14.55 -39.97 20.13
C LEU A 63 15.33 -40.76 21.20
N ALA A 64 14.66 -41.25 22.25
CA ALA A 64 15.26 -42.09 23.27
C ALA A 64 15.77 -43.41 22.68
N GLU A 65 15.00 -44.08 21.81
CA GLU A 65 15.46 -45.29 21.11
C GLU A 65 16.63 -45.00 20.17
N SER A 66 16.62 -43.84 19.49
CA SER A 66 17.74 -43.40 18.66
C SER A 66 19.03 -43.18 19.48
N ILE A 67 18.92 -42.49 20.62
CA ILE A 67 20.04 -42.26 21.55
C ILE A 67 20.56 -43.59 22.12
N LYS A 68 19.67 -44.55 22.41
CA LYS A 68 20.07 -45.88 22.87
C LYS A 68 20.87 -46.66 21.80
N GLY A 69 20.50 -46.54 20.53
CA GLY A 69 21.17 -47.26 19.44
C GLY A 69 22.48 -46.63 18.97
N VAL A 70 22.52 -45.30 18.83
CA VAL A 70 23.62 -44.56 18.18
C VAL A 70 24.36 -43.62 19.14
N GLY A 71 23.81 -43.35 20.31
CA GLY A 71 24.33 -42.39 21.27
C GLY A 71 23.89 -40.96 20.98
N LEU A 72 24.29 -40.03 21.85
CA LEU A 72 24.01 -38.60 21.69
C LEU A 72 24.94 -37.99 20.63
N LEU A 73 24.42 -37.81 19.41
CA LEU A 73 25.19 -37.25 18.28
C LEU A 73 25.41 -35.74 18.35
N GLN A 74 24.48 -35.02 18.97
CA GLN A 74 24.52 -33.57 19.10
C GLN A 74 24.56 -33.22 20.58
N ASN A 75 25.60 -32.50 21.01
CA ASN A 75 25.82 -32.12 22.40
C ASN A 75 24.77 -31.09 22.87
N LEU A 76 24.40 -31.15 24.14
CA LEU A 76 23.51 -30.15 24.75
C LEU A 76 24.28 -28.83 24.93
N VAL A 77 23.58 -27.70 24.84
CA VAL A 77 24.16 -26.39 25.17
C VAL A 77 23.64 -25.98 26.54
N VAL A 78 24.56 -25.73 27.47
CA VAL A 78 24.25 -25.47 28.87
C VAL A 78 24.90 -24.19 29.36
N HIS A 79 24.35 -23.60 30.41
CA HIS A 79 25.02 -22.55 31.17
C HIS A 79 25.13 -22.97 32.64
N ALA A 80 26.14 -22.44 33.34
CA ALA A 80 26.30 -22.70 34.76
C ALA A 80 25.12 -22.12 35.56
N GLN A 81 24.71 -22.83 36.63
CA GLN A 81 23.73 -22.39 37.61
C GLN A 81 24.27 -22.59 39.03
N PRO A 82 23.68 -21.92 40.05
CA PRO A 82 24.10 -22.08 41.43
C PRO A 82 24.06 -23.54 41.92
N GLY A 83 25.15 -23.98 42.56
CA GLY A 83 25.27 -25.29 43.21
C GLY A 83 25.62 -26.44 42.28
N ASP A 84 26.67 -26.29 41.45
CA ASP A 84 27.19 -27.32 40.52
C ASP A 84 26.14 -27.97 39.60
N ARG A 85 25.14 -27.16 39.21
CA ARG A 85 24.09 -27.54 38.27
C ARG A 85 24.26 -26.77 36.96
N TYR A 86 23.76 -27.37 35.89
CA TYR A 86 23.82 -26.82 34.56
C TYR A 86 22.41 -26.71 33.97
N GLY A 87 22.06 -25.49 33.55
CA GLY A 87 20.80 -25.21 32.88
C GLY A 87 20.92 -25.48 31.39
N VAL A 88 20.14 -26.43 30.87
CA VAL A 88 20.07 -26.76 29.45
C VAL A 88 19.31 -25.68 28.70
N ALA A 89 20.05 -24.78 28.07
CA ALA A 89 19.55 -23.70 27.22
C ALA A 89 19.05 -24.23 25.87
N ALA A 90 19.77 -25.19 25.28
CA ALA A 90 19.45 -25.76 23.98
C ALA A 90 19.57 -27.31 24.00
N GLY A 91 18.64 -28.00 23.35
CA GLY A 91 18.52 -29.47 23.42
C GLY A 91 17.54 -30.03 24.44
N GLY A 92 16.47 -29.30 24.78
CA GLY A 92 15.46 -29.75 25.76
C GLY A 92 14.84 -31.12 25.46
N ARG A 93 14.55 -31.44 24.18
CA ARG A 93 14.04 -32.77 23.78
C ARG A 93 15.06 -33.89 24.04
N ARG A 94 16.34 -33.61 23.84
CA ARG A 94 17.44 -34.56 24.10
C ARG A 94 17.60 -34.81 25.61
N LEU A 95 17.49 -33.77 26.43
CA LEU A 95 17.45 -33.92 27.90
C LEU A 95 16.26 -34.79 28.33
N ALA A 96 15.07 -34.54 27.80
CA ALA A 96 13.88 -35.34 28.12
C ALA A 96 14.05 -36.82 27.74
N ALA A 97 14.63 -37.10 26.57
CA ALA A 97 14.92 -38.46 26.12
C ALA A 97 15.96 -39.16 27.03
N LEU A 98 17.01 -38.45 27.46
CA LEU A 98 17.99 -38.98 28.40
C LEU A 98 17.37 -39.29 29.77
N ASN A 99 16.54 -38.38 30.30
CA ASN A 99 15.82 -38.62 31.56
C ASN A 99 14.90 -39.84 31.45
N MET A 100 14.18 -39.99 30.33
CA MET A 100 13.34 -41.16 30.07
C MET A 100 14.15 -42.48 30.04
N LEU A 101 15.35 -42.47 29.46
CA LEU A 101 16.24 -43.64 29.48
C LEU A 101 16.75 -43.97 30.89
N ALA A 102 17.03 -42.94 31.70
CA ALA A 102 17.45 -43.10 33.08
C ALA A 102 16.33 -43.66 33.98
N GLU A 103 15.11 -43.14 33.82
CA GLU A 103 13.91 -43.63 34.51
C GLU A 103 13.59 -45.10 34.15
N ARG A 104 13.84 -45.49 32.89
CA ARG A 104 13.69 -46.88 32.42
C ARG A 104 14.84 -47.80 32.88
N GLY A 105 15.85 -47.27 33.59
CA GLY A 105 17.00 -48.03 34.06
C GLY A 105 17.96 -48.49 32.95
N ILE A 106 17.87 -47.89 31.75
CA ILE A 106 18.74 -48.22 30.61
C ILE A 106 20.10 -47.56 30.76
N ILE A 107 20.12 -46.32 31.28
CA ILE A 107 21.33 -45.59 31.65
C ILE A 107 21.29 -45.22 33.13
N PRO A 108 22.43 -45.15 33.83
CA PRO A 108 22.49 -44.69 35.21
C PRO A 108 22.30 -43.16 35.31
N ALA A 109 21.91 -42.65 36.48
CA ALA A 109 21.64 -41.23 36.70
C ALA A 109 22.89 -40.33 36.65
N ASP A 110 24.07 -40.91 36.84
CA ASP A 110 25.37 -40.26 36.73
C ASP A 110 25.97 -40.37 35.33
N TRP A 111 25.20 -40.84 34.35
CA TRP A 111 25.66 -41.03 32.98
C TRP A 111 26.35 -39.76 32.45
N PRO A 112 27.59 -39.88 31.93
CA PRO A 112 28.35 -38.73 31.43
C PRO A 112 27.71 -38.20 30.14
N VAL A 113 27.21 -36.97 30.19
CA VAL A 113 26.62 -36.27 29.04
C VAL A 113 27.60 -35.21 28.55
N ARG A 114 27.94 -35.26 27.26
CA ARG A 114 28.75 -34.22 26.60
C ARG A 114 27.93 -32.97 26.37
N VAL A 115 28.41 -31.85 26.92
CA VAL A 115 27.76 -30.55 26.86
C VAL A 115 28.74 -29.45 26.45
N LYS A 116 28.21 -28.39 25.87
CA LYS A 116 28.94 -27.15 25.61
C LYS A 116 28.51 -26.10 26.62
N VAL A 117 29.43 -25.65 27.46
CA VAL A 117 29.15 -24.67 28.52
C VAL A 117 29.35 -23.27 27.94
N ILE A 118 28.28 -22.48 27.94
CA ILE A 118 28.30 -21.09 27.47
C ILE A 118 27.97 -20.11 28.60
N PRO A 119 28.40 -18.84 28.49
CA PRO A 119 27.93 -17.78 29.37
C PRO A 119 26.40 -17.67 29.37
N GLN A 120 25.81 -17.38 30.55
CA GLN A 120 24.36 -17.27 30.70
C GLN A 120 23.74 -16.23 29.77
N GLU A 121 24.44 -15.12 29.50
CA GLU A 121 24.01 -14.05 28.60
C GLU A 121 23.83 -14.47 27.14
N LEU A 122 24.46 -15.58 26.74
CA LEU A 122 24.34 -16.17 25.41
C LEU A 122 23.36 -17.34 25.37
N ALA A 123 22.81 -17.77 26.51
CA ALA A 123 21.94 -18.94 26.61
C ALA A 123 20.67 -18.80 25.78
N THR A 124 19.97 -17.65 25.91
CA THR A 124 18.75 -17.35 25.15
C THR A 124 19.03 -17.34 23.64
N ALA A 125 20.11 -16.67 23.23
CA ALA A 125 20.52 -16.59 21.83
C ALA A 125 20.93 -17.96 21.25
N ALA A 126 21.60 -18.81 22.05
CA ALA A 126 22.00 -20.14 21.62
C ALA A 126 20.79 -21.06 21.47
N SER A 127 19.82 -20.95 22.39
CA SER A 127 18.53 -21.64 22.32
C SER A 127 17.76 -21.26 21.04
N MET A 128 17.74 -19.96 20.70
CA MET A 128 17.13 -19.44 19.48
C MET A 128 17.86 -19.88 18.22
N THR A 129 19.19 -19.89 18.21
CA THR A 129 19.98 -20.14 16.99
C THR A 129 20.00 -21.61 16.58
N GLU A 130 20.13 -22.53 17.55
CA GLU A 130 20.11 -23.99 17.29
C GLU A 130 18.81 -24.42 16.61
N ASN A 131 17.71 -23.77 16.99
CA ASN A 131 16.36 -24.17 16.63
C ASN A 131 15.72 -23.28 15.55
N GLY A 132 16.13 -22.01 15.45
CA GLY A 132 15.49 -20.99 14.62
C GLY A 132 15.74 -21.11 13.12
N HIS A 133 16.78 -21.83 12.70
CA HIS A 133 17.04 -22.11 11.28
C HIS A 133 16.25 -23.32 10.75
N ARG A 134 15.49 -24.02 11.61
CA ARG A 134 14.65 -25.16 11.24
C ARG A 134 13.19 -24.73 11.20
N ARG A 135 12.40 -25.34 10.31
CA ARG A 135 10.94 -25.09 10.14
C ARG A 135 10.07 -25.53 11.35
N ASP A 136 10.69 -25.84 12.49
CA ASP A 136 10.05 -26.54 13.63
C ASP A 136 9.90 -25.65 14.89
N MET A 137 10.18 -24.35 14.82
CA MET A 137 9.95 -23.43 15.95
C MET A 137 8.60 -22.76 15.81
N HIS A 138 7.80 -22.79 16.87
CA HIS A 138 6.49 -22.16 16.86
C HIS A 138 6.62 -20.62 16.87
N PRO A 139 5.82 -19.86 16.11
CA PRO A 139 5.92 -18.40 16.05
C PRO A 139 5.89 -17.72 17.43
N ALA A 140 5.06 -18.21 18.36
CA ALA A 140 4.99 -17.68 19.72
C ALA A 140 6.31 -17.85 20.50
N GLU A 141 6.99 -18.99 20.35
CA GLU A 141 8.29 -19.25 20.98
C GLU A 141 9.37 -18.31 20.42
N GLN A 142 9.31 -18.07 19.10
CA GLN A 142 10.22 -17.15 18.44
C GLN A 142 10.04 -15.71 18.95
N ILE A 143 8.79 -15.23 19.02
CA ILE A 143 8.44 -13.90 19.55
C ILE A 143 8.89 -13.77 21.02
N ALA A 144 8.64 -14.78 21.85
CA ALA A 144 9.07 -14.80 23.24
C ALA A 144 10.60 -14.74 23.38
N GLY A 145 11.34 -15.45 22.53
CA GLY A 145 12.79 -15.40 22.47
C GLY A 145 13.32 -14.01 22.14
N PHE A 146 12.74 -13.35 21.12
CA PHE A 146 13.07 -11.95 20.80
C PHE A 146 12.79 -11.01 21.98
N ARG A 147 11.65 -11.16 22.66
CA ARG A 147 11.30 -10.38 23.86
C ARG A 147 12.35 -10.54 24.97
N ALA A 148 12.73 -11.77 25.27
CA ALA A 148 13.70 -12.07 26.32
C ALA A 148 15.06 -11.38 26.06
N MET A 149 15.55 -11.43 24.81
CA MET A 149 16.79 -10.74 24.44
C MET A 149 16.69 -9.20 24.54
N ALA A 150 15.52 -8.62 24.24
CA ALA A 150 15.29 -7.19 24.43
C ALA A 150 15.21 -6.81 25.91
N GLN A 151 14.59 -7.64 26.76
CA GLN A 151 14.54 -7.45 28.22
C GLN A 151 15.93 -7.56 28.88
N GLU A 152 16.85 -8.32 28.28
CA GLU A 152 18.27 -8.33 28.64
C GLU A 152 19.03 -7.04 28.23
N GLY A 153 18.35 -6.08 27.58
CA GLY A 153 18.91 -4.78 27.19
C GLY A 153 19.58 -4.74 25.82
N LYS A 154 19.45 -5.80 25.01
CA LYS A 154 20.05 -5.85 23.65
C LYS A 154 19.23 -5.01 22.66
N THR A 155 19.91 -4.26 21.80
CA THR A 155 19.24 -3.47 20.75
C THR A 155 18.80 -4.35 19.58
N PRO A 156 17.81 -3.93 18.76
CA PRO A 156 17.37 -4.70 17.60
C PRO A 156 18.50 -5.04 16.61
N ALA A 157 19.48 -4.14 16.45
CA ALA A 157 20.66 -4.37 15.63
C ALA A 157 21.54 -5.48 16.22
N GLN A 158 21.85 -5.43 17.53
CA GLN A 158 22.65 -6.45 18.21
C GLN A 158 21.98 -7.84 18.17
N ILE A 159 20.65 -7.89 18.36
CA ILE A 159 19.89 -9.13 18.27
C ILE A 159 19.94 -9.68 16.83
N GLY A 160 19.84 -8.80 15.82
CA GLY A 160 19.95 -9.16 14.41
C GLY A 160 21.32 -9.77 14.08
N ASP A 161 22.40 -9.13 14.53
CA ASP A 161 23.78 -9.61 14.33
C ASP A 161 24.05 -10.95 15.02
N LEU A 162 23.50 -11.15 16.23
CA LEU A 162 23.66 -12.39 16.99
C LEU A 162 22.94 -13.58 16.33
N LEU A 163 21.73 -13.35 15.81
CA LEU A 163 20.84 -14.42 15.31
C LEU A 163 20.85 -14.56 13.79
N GLY A 164 21.44 -13.61 13.05
CA GLY A 164 21.47 -13.60 11.59
C GLY A 164 20.21 -13.05 10.93
N TYR A 165 19.46 -12.21 11.63
CA TYR A 165 18.25 -11.55 11.12
C TYR A 165 18.51 -10.08 10.78
N SER A 166 17.79 -9.56 9.78
CA SER A 166 17.83 -8.12 9.52
C SER A 166 17.25 -7.32 10.70
N PRO A 167 17.74 -6.10 11.00
CA PRO A 167 17.20 -5.26 12.07
C PRO A 167 15.69 -5.02 11.93
N ARG A 168 15.19 -4.85 10.69
CA ARG A 168 13.75 -4.69 10.40
C ARG A 168 12.94 -5.93 10.79
N HIS A 169 13.48 -7.14 10.56
CA HIS A 169 12.82 -8.37 11.01
C HIS A 169 12.76 -8.44 12.53
N VAL A 170 13.84 -8.08 13.23
CA VAL A 170 13.84 -8.05 14.70
C VAL A 170 12.82 -7.04 15.23
N GLN A 171 12.76 -5.83 14.66
CA GLN A 171 11.75 -4.83 15.04
C GLN A 171 10.32 -5.33 14.86
N ARG A 172 10.02 -6.02 13.74
CA ARG A 172 8.71 -6.66 13.52
C ARG A 172 8.40 -7.69 14.62
N MET A 173 9.35 -8.52 15.00
CA MET A 173 9.14 -9.55 16.03
C MET A 173 8.98 -8.95 17.43
N LEU A 174 9.72 -7.87 17.74
CA LEU A 174 9.55 -7.13 18.99
C LEU A 174 8.19 -6.43 19.03
N LYS A 175 7.72 -5.87 17.91
CA LYS A 175 6.37 -5.29 17.83
C LYS A 175 5.28 -6.33 18.11
N LEU A 176 5.42 -7.56 17.57
CA LEU A 176 4.53 -8.67 17.94
C LEU A 176 4.69 -9.07 19.40
N ALA A 177 5.89 -8.90 19.97
CA ALA A 177 6.15 -9.16 21.37
C ALA A 177 5.52 -8.13 22.31
N ASP A 178 5.00 -7.00 21.83
CA ASP A 178 4.33 -6.02 22.67
C ASP A 178 2.79 -6.21 22.67
N LEU A 179 2.28 -7.24 21.99
CA LEU A 179 0.85 -7.58 21.98
C LEU A 179 0.35 -8.00 23.37
N ALA A 180 -0.94 -7.75 23.64
CA ALA A 180 -1.59 -8.17 24.87
C ALA A 180 -1.39 -9.69 25.15
N PRO A 181 -1.16 -10.10 26.41
CA PRO A 181 -0.89 -11.51 26.77
C PRO A 181 -1.92 -12.49 26.22
N VAL A 182 -3.22 -12.14 26.27
CA VAL A 182 -4.33 -12.98 25.77
C VAL A 182 -4.18 -13.31 24.27
N ILE A 183 -3.64 -12.39 23.47
CA ILE A 183 -3.42 -12.59 22.03
C ILE A 183 -2.22 -13.53 21.80
N LEU A 184 -1.16 -13.37 22.60
CA LEU A 184 0.02 -14.23 22.52
C LEU A 184 -0.27 -15.66 22.96
N ASP A 185 -1.12 -15.82 23.98
CA ASP A 185 -1.61 -17.13 24.43
C ASP A 185 -2.48 -17.77 23.34
N ALA A 186 -3.36 -17.00 22.70
CA ALA A 186 -4.15 -17.48 21.56
C ALA A 186 -3.27 -17.91 20.38
N LEU A 187 -2.16 -17.23 20.13
CA LEU A 187 -1.16 -17.64 19.13
C LEU A 187 -0.48 -18.94 19.56
N ALA A 188 -0.05 -19.06 20.82
CA ALA A 188 0.60 -20.26 21.36
C ALA A 188 -0.29 -21.51 21.33
N GLU A 189 -1.61 -21.32 21.40
CA GLU A 189 -2.64 -22.37 21.31
C GLU A 189 -3.07 -22.66 19.85
N ASP A 190 -2.41 -22.09 18.84
CA ASP A 190 -2.77 -22.19 17.41
C ASP A 190 -4.22 -21.74 17.08
N ARG A 191 -4.88 -20.98 17.97
CA ARG A 191 -6.23 -20.43 17.72
C ARG A 191 -6.19 -19.32 16.68
N ILE A 192 -5.09 -18.59 16.63
CA ILE A 192 -4.81 -17.56 15.62
C ILE A 192 -3.46 -17.78 14.96
N THR A 193 -3.27 -17.15 13.80
CA THR A 193 -2.01 -17.18 13.06
C THR A 193 -1.23 -15.89 13.24
N THR A 194 0.05 -15.91 12.85
CA THR A 194 0.91 -14.72 12.86
C THR A 194 0.31 -13.53 12.10
N GLU A 195 -0.45 -13.76 11.02
CA GLU A 195 -1.13 -12.69 10.27
C GLU A 195 -2.18 -11.94 11.09
N HIS A 196 -2.88 -12.63 12.00
CA HIS A 196 -3.83 -11.99 12.91
C HIS A 196 -3.08 -11.11 13.93
N CYS A 197 -1.97 -11.61 14.46
CA CYS A 197 -1.11 -10.85 15.36
C CYS A 197 -0.54 -9.60 14.67
N GLN A 198 -0.13 -9.71 13.40
CA GLN A 198 0.34 -8.55 12.62
C GLN A 198 -0.75 -7.49 12.45
N ALA A 199 -2.00 -7.90 12.19
CA ALA A 199 -3.12 -6.98 12.08
C ALA A 199 -3.46 -6.30 13.43
N LEU A 200 -3.40 -7.04 14.54
CA LEU A 200 -3.62 -6.49 15.88
C LEU A 200 -2.47 -5.58 16.33
N ALA A 201 -1.24 -5.83 15.87
CA ALA A 201 -0.06 -5.04 16.20
C ALA A 201 -0.03 -3.65 15.56
N LEU A 202 -0.99 -3.35 14.68
CA LEU A 202 -1.27 -1.99 14.22
C LEU A 202 -1.78 -1.11 15.38
N GLU A 203 -2.57 -1.69 16.29
CA GLU A 203 -3.06 -0.99 17.46
C GLU A 203 -1.98 -0.95 18.56
N ASN A 204 -1.75 0.21 19.17
CA ASN A 204 -0.73 0.39 20.19
C ASN A 204 -1.27 0.15 21.60
N ASP A 205 -2.56 0.40 21.83
CA ASP A 205 -3.19 0.19 23.12
C ASP A 205 -3.58 -1.29 23.34
N THR A 206 -3.02 -1.90 24.38
CA THR A 206 -3.30 -3.29 24.75
C THR A 206 -4.76 -3.55 25.13
N GLU A 207 -5.47 -2.58 25.72
CA GLU A 207 -6.89 -2.76 26.05
C GLU A 207 -7.74 -2.76 24.77
N ARG A 208 -7.47 -1.81 23.87
CA ARG A 208 -8.12 -1.75 22.56
C ARG A 208 -7.83 -2.98 21.70
N GLN A 209 -6.59 -3.50 21.73
CA GLN A 209 -6.22 -4.76 21.07
C GLN A 209 -7.12 -5.92 21.53
N VAL A 210 -7.36 -6.05 22.84
CA VAL A 210 -8.22 -7.12 23.39
C VAL A 210 -9.67 -6.92 22.94
N GLN A 211 -10.20 -5.70 23.00
CA GLN A 211 -11.56 -5.39 22.54
C GLN A 211 -11.76 -5.74 21.06
N VAL A 212 -10.82 -5.34 20.20
CA VAL A 212 -10.86 -5.65 18.77
C VAL A 212 -10.76 -7.15 18.53
N PHE A 213 -9.89 -7.84 19.25
CA PHE A 213 -9.73 -9.29 19.15
C PHE A 213 -11.02 -10.04 19.54
N GLU A 214 -11.65 -9.67 20.66
CA GLU A 214 -12.92 -10.25 21.11
C GLU A 214 -14.07 -9.97 20.12
N ALA A 215 -14.20 -8.71 19.67
CA ALA A 215 -15.20 -8.33 18.67
C ALA A 215 -15.01 -9.10 17.35
N ALA A 216 -13.77 -9.26 16.90
CA ALA A 216 -13.45 -10.02 15.71
C ALA A 216 -13.79 -11.51 15.88
N CYS A 217 -13.54 -12.10 17.06
CA CYS A 217 -13.89 -13.49 17.35
C CYS A 217 -15.41 -13.71 17.37
N GLN A 218 -16.19 -12.75 17.89
CA GLN A 218 -17.65 -12.80 17.88
C GLN A 218 -18.24 -12.72 16.47
N SER A 219 -17.61 -11.95 15.58
CA SER A 219 -18.03 -11.83 14.18
C SER A 219 -17.60 -13.01 13.30
N GLY A 220 -16.59 -13.78 13.74
CA GLY A 220 -15.98 -14.86 12.99
C GLY A 220 -16.72 -16.19 13.11
N TRP A 221 -16.68 -17.00 12.06
CA TRP A 221 -17.26 -18.34 12.09
C TRP A 221 -16.45 -19.27 12.99
N GLY A 222 -17.12 -19.95 13.93
CA GLY A 222 -16.47 -20.87 14.87
C GLY A 222 -15.55 -20.19 15.90
N GLY A 223 -15.71 -18.87 16.12
CA GLY A 223 -14.88 -18.12 17.06
C GLY A 223 -13.48 -17.77 16.55
N LYS A 224 -13.17 -18.07 15.28
CA LYS A 224 -11.91 -17.69 14.63
C LYS A 224 -12.08 -16.32 13.94
N PRO A 225 -11.33 -15.29 14.35
CA PRO A 225 -11.45 -13.97 13.76
C PRO A 225 -10.92 -13.96 12.31
N GLU A 226 -11.50 -13.13 11.45
CA GLU A 226 -10.98 -12.90 10.11
C GLU A 226 -10.01 -11.72 10.09
N VAL A 227 -8.86 -11.86 9.43
CA VAL A 227 -7.82 -10.82 9.36
C VAL A 227 -8.36 -9.50 8.80
N GLN A 228 -9.22 -9.55 7.78
CA GLN A 228 -9.83 -8.35 7.19
C GLN A 228 -10.72 -7.61 8.19
N THR A 229 -11.46 -8.35 9.01
CA THR A 229 -12.33 -7.77 10.05
C THR A 229 -11.51 -7.11 11.14
N ILE A 230 -10.41 -7.73 11.58
CA ILE A 230 -9.46 -7.12 12.52
C ILE A 230 -8.94 -5.80 11.95
N ARG A 231 -8.41 -5.82 10.71
CA ARG A 231 -7.88 -4.61 10.07
C ARG A 231 -8.94 -3.51 10.01
N ARG A 232 -10.16 -3.84 9.59
CA ARG A 232 -11.26 -2.87 9.55
C ARG A 232 -11.57 -2.27 10.91
N LEU A 233 -11.62 -3.08 11.97
CA LEU A 233 -11.91 -2.61 13.33
C LEU A 233 -10.79 -1.77 13.94
N VAL A 234 -9.52 -2.04 13.58
CA VAL A 234 -8.37 -1.23 13.99
C VAL A 234 -8.35 0.09 13.22
N THR A 235 -8.55 0.05 11.91
CA THR A 235 -8.48 1.24 11.05
C THR A 235 -9.82 1.93 10.85
N GLU A 236 -10.86 1.64 11.64
CA GLU A 236 -12.20 2.21 11.40
C GLU A 236 -12.21 3.74 11.59
N SER A 237 -11.41 4.24 12.53
CA SER A 237 -11.19 5.67 12.76
C SER A 237 -10.01 6.23 11.96
N GLU A 238 -9.32 5.41 11.15
CA GLU A 238 -8.08 5.83 10.49
C GLU A 238 -8.18 5.74 8.97
N VAL A 239 -7.47 6.63 8.28
CA VAL A 239 -7.35 6.63 6.82
C VAL A 239 -5.91 6.46 6.40
N ALA A 240 -5.70 5.67 5.35
CA ALA A 240 -4.37 5.51 4.77
C ALA A 240 -3.86 6.86 4.26
N VAL A 241 -2.60 7.17 4.55
CA VAL A 241 -1.89 8.36 4.08
C VAL A 241 -1.64 8.29 2.57
N ALA A 242 -1.29 7.09 2.09
CA ALA A 242 -0.99 6.86 0.69
C ALA A 242 -2.23 7.10 -0.19
N GLY A 243 -2.11 8.00 -1.17
CA GLY A 243 -3.18 8.31 -2.12
C GLY A 243 -4.31 9.19 -1.57
N ASN A 244 -4.23 9.63 -0.31
CA ASN A 244 -5.25 10.49 0.29
C ASN A 244 -5.01 11.96 -0.08
N SER A 245 -5.96 12.56 -0.80
CA SER A 245 -5.89 13.95 -1.25
C SER A 245 -5.94 14.95 -0.10
N LYS A 246 -6.71 14.67 0.97
CA LYS A 246 -6.79 15.50 2.17
C LYS A 246 -5.44 15.55 2.86
N PHE A 247 -4.82 14.39 3.09
CA PHE A 247 -3.49 14.32 3.70
C PHE A 247 -2.43 15.02 2.85
N ARG A 248 -2.45 14.82 1.53
CA ARG A 248 -1.54 15.51 0.61
C ARG A 248 -1.68 17.03 0.65
N PHE A 249 -2.91 17.53 0.84
CA PHE A 249 -3.16 18.97 0.97
C PHE A 249 -2.68 19.51 2.31
N VAL A 250 -2.96 18.81 3.42
CA VAL A 250 -2.54 19.21 4.78
C VAL A 250 -1.02 19.20 4.91
N GLY A 251 -0.38 18.13 4.46
CA GLY A 251 1.06 17.89 4.63
C GLY A 251 1.36 17.03 5.85
N ALA A 252 2.46 16.28 5.80
CA ALA A 252 2.87 15.40 6.90
C ALA A 252 3.43 16.18 8.11
N ASP A 253 3.87 17.42 7.90
CA ASP A 253 4.39 18.35 8.88
C ASP A 253 3.33 18.88 9.86
N ALA A 254 2.04 18.75 9.51
CA ALA A 254 0.94 19.10 10.39
C ALA A 254 0.66 18.05 11.48
N PHE A 255 1.25 16.86 11.37
CA PHE A 255 1.01 15.75 12.30
C PHE A 255 2.29 15.41 13.05
N SER A 256 2.15 15.13 14.35
CA SER A 256 3.24 14.58 15.13
C SER A 256 3.55 13.12 14.72
N PRO A 257 4.77 12.63 14.95
CA PRO A 257 5.10 11.22 14.71
C PRO A 257 4.21 10.23 15.48
N ASP A 258 3.62 10.67 16.60
CA ASP A 258 2.73 9.84 17.43
C ASP A 258 1.30 9.78 16.85
N GLU A 259 0.89 10.78 16.07
CA GLU A 259 -0.39 10.82 15.34
C GLU A 259 -0.31 10.08 13.99
N LEU A 260 0.90 9.80 13.51
CA LEU A 260 1.15 9.04 12.30
C LEU A 260 1.50 7.59 12.64
N ARG A 261 0.53 6.70 12.45
CA ARG A 261 0.75 5.27 12.66
C ARG A 261 1.45 4.67 11.44
N THR A 262 2.69 4.23 11.60
CA THR A 262 3.41 3.49 10.55
C THR A 262 3.13 1.99 10.63
N ASP A 263 2.66 1.38 9.54
CA ASP A 263 2.57 -0.07 9.43
C ASP A 263 3.96 -0.68 9.22
N LEU A 264 4.48 -1.33 10.26
CA LEU A 264 5.77 -2.00 10.19
C LEU A 264 5.74 -3.30 9.36
N PHE A 265 4.55 -3.86 9.11
CA PHE A 265 4.35 -5.15 8.46
C PHE A 265 4.00 -5.04 6.97
N SER A 266 3.56 -3.87 6.49
CA SER A 266 3.47 -3.57 5.06
C SER A 266 4.86 -3.38 4.43
N ASP A 267 4.94 -3.68 3.13
CA ASP A 267 6.11 -3.36 2.31
C ASP A 267 6.01 -1.95 1.69
N ASP A 268 4.80 -1.39 1.67
CA ASP A 268 4.52 -0.01 1.27
C ASP A 268 4.81 0.93 2.45
N GLU A 269 5.52 2.04 2.22
CA GLU A 269 5.78 3.12 3.19
C GLU A 269 4.51 3.93 3.53
N GLY A 270 3.33 3.28 3.52
CA GLY A 270 2.05 3.88 3.84
C GLY A 270 1.80 3.85 5.34
N GLY A 271 1.63 5.04 5.94
CA GLY A 271 1.09 5.19 7.28
C GLY A 271 -0.42 5.34 7.29
N TYR A 272 -0.99 5.36 8.49
CA TYR A 272 -2.38 5.67 8.79
C TYR A 272 -2.42 6.92 9.68
N VAL A 273 -3.47 7.72 9.50
CA VAL A 273 -3.75 8.88 10.34
C VAL A 273 -5.21 8.82 10.78
N ASP A 274 -5.49 9.28 11.99
CA ASP A 274 -6.86 9.41 12.47
C ASP A 274 -7.68 10.35 11.56
N CYS A 275 -8.91 9.94 11.22
CA CYS A 275 -9.75 10.66 10.27
C CYS A 275 -10.25 11.99 10.84
N VAL A 276 -10.49 12.07 12.15
CA VAL A 276 -10.95 13.28 12.83
C VAL A 276 -9.79 14.27 12.93
N ALA A 277 -8.60 13.80 13.30
CA ALA A 277 -7.39 14.62 13.30
C ALA A 277 -7.09 15.17 11.90
N LEU A 278 -7.20 14.33 10.87
CA LEU A 278 -7.02 14.76 9.49
C LEU A 278 -8.05 15.81 9.05
N ASP A 279 -9.34 15.59 9.35
CA ASP A 279 -10.40 16.52 8.98
C ASP A 279 -10.28 17.86 9.74
N ALA A 280 -9.86 17.83 11.01
CA ALA A 280 -9.58 19.03 11.79
C ALA A 280 -8.40 19.84 11.19
N ALA A 281 -7.27 19.19 10.94
CA ALA A 281 -6.10 19.83 10.35
C ALA A 281 -6.38 20.36 8.92
N LEU A 282 -7.19 19.62 8.16
CA LEU A 282 -7.67 20.07 6.85
C LEU A 282 -8.51 21.34 6.97
N LEU A 283 -9.49 21.36 7.87
CA LEU A 283 -10.35 22.50 8.05
C LEU A 283 -9.57 23.74 8.52
N GLU A 284 -8.63 23.57 9.44
CA GLU A 284 -7.75 24.64 9.91
C GLU A 284 -6.90 25.22 8.76
N LYS A 285 -6.29 24.35 7.94
CA LYS A 285 -5.51 24.81 6.78
C LYS A 285 -6.38 25.50 5.74
N LEU A 286 -7.58 24.99 5.46
CA LEU A 286 -8.53 25.62 4.54
C LEU A 286 -8.99 26.98 5.04
N GLN A 287 -9.24 27.12 6.35
CA GLN A 287 -9.60 28.39 6.97
C GLN A 287 -8.44 29.39 6.86
N ALA A 288 -7.20 28.99 7.12
CA ALA A 288 -6.03 29.85 6.98
C ALA A 288 -5.83 30.33 5.53
N VAL A 289 -6.03 29.45 4.54
CA VAL A 289 -5.99 29.83 3.11
C VAL A 289 -7.13 30.81 2.77
N ALA A 290 -8.34 30.57 3.29
CA ALA A 290 -9.48 31.45 3.07
C ALA A 290 -9.24 32.86 3.66
N GLU A 291 -8.63 32.94 4.84
CA GLU A 291 -8.27 34.20 5.49
C GLU A 291 -7.19 34.96 4.72
N TYR A 292 -6.16 34.26 4.24
CA TYR A 292 -5.15 34.85 3.38
C TYR A 292 -5.75 35.45 2.10
N LEU A 293 -6.64 34.71 1.42
CA LEU A 293 -7.32 35.20 0.22
C LEU A 293 -8.25 36.39 0.52
N ARG A 294 -8.96 36.35 1.66
CA ARG A 294 -9.79 37.46 2.11
C ARG A 294 -8.98 38.75 2.22
N GLU A 295 -7.82 38.67 2.87
CA GLU A 295 -6.95 39.83 3.08
C GLU A 295 -6.27 40.30 1.79
N ALA A 296 -5.84 39.37 0.94
CA ALA A 296 -5.17 39.68 -0.32
C ALA A 296 -6.10 40.31 -1.36
N GLU A 297 -7.35 39.84 -1.44
CA GLU A 297 -8.32 40.27 -2.45
C GLU A 297 -9.32 41.31 -1.91
N GLY A 298 -9.33 41.56 -0.60
CA GLY A 298 -10.17 42.59 0.03
C GLY A 298 -11.62 42.18 0.24
N TRP A 299 -11.90 40.88 0.41
CA TRP A 299 -13.25 40.38 0.70
C TRP A 299 -13.69 40.75 2.12
N GLU A 300 -15.00 40.97 2.30
CA GLU A 300 -15.58 41.34 3.60
C GLU A 300 -15.54 40.18 4.61
N TRP A 301 -15.70 38.94 4.14
CA TRP A 301 -15.69 37.74 4.97
C TRP A 301 -15.15 36.53 4.19
N CYS A 302 -14.78 35.47 4.92
CA CYS A 302 -14.34 34.20 4.35
C CYS A 302 -14.74 33.03 5.25
N ALA A 303 -14.80 31.83 4.68
CA ALA A 303 -15.01 30.59 5.42
C ALA A 303 -14.29 29.43 4.74
N GLY A 304 -13.42 28.75 5.49
CA GLY A 304 -12.85 27.46 5.11
C GLY A 304 -13.90 26.36 5.22
N ARG A 305 -14.10 25.60 4.14
CA ARG A 305 -15.08 24.51 4.08
C ARG A 305 -14.44 23.28 3.44
N MET A 306 -14.71 22.10 3.99
CA MET A 306 -14.30 20.84 3.37
C MET A 306 -15.10 20.51 2.12
N GLU A 307 -16.38 20.89 2.08
CA GLU A 307 -17.28 20.66 0.95
C GLU A 307 -17.60 21.98 0.24
N PRO A 308 -17.66 21.97 -1.12
CA PRO A 308 -18.02 23.14 -1.89
C PRO A 308 -19.45 23.60 -1.57
N VAL A 309 -19.74 24.87 -1.84
CA VAL A 309 -21.10 25.42 -1.71
C VAL A 309 -22.02 24.71 -2.71
N GLY A 310 -23.02 24.01 -2.20
CA GLY A 310 -24.00 23.30 -3.01
C GLY A 310 -25.13 24.19 -3.53
N PHE A 311 -25.84 23.71 -4.56
CA PHE A 311 -27.01 24.39 -5.11
C PHE A 311 -28.33 24.00 -4.42
N CYS A 312 -28.29 23.23 -3.33
CA CYS A 312 -29.47 22.68 -2.69
C CYS A 312 -29.42 22.81 -1.16
N ARG A 313 -30.59 22.61 -0.52
CA ARG A 313 -30.78 22.66 0.94
C ARG A 313 -30.35 24.00 1.53
N GLU A 314 -29.66 23.97 2.67
CA GLU A 314 -29.28 25.14 3.47
C GLU A 314 -28.36 26.09 2.70
N ASP A 315 -27.44 25.56 1.89
CA ASP A 315 -26.55 26.37 1.06
C ASP A 315 -27.31 27.25 0.05
N ALA A 316 -28.43 26.78 -0.51
CA ALA A 316 -29.23 27.55 -1.45
C ALA A 316 -30.01 28.71 -0.80
N GLY A 317 -30.24 28.64 0.52
CA GLY A 317 -30.85 29.71 1.30
C GLY A 317 -29.85 30.75 1.79
N THR A 318 -28.60 30.34 1.97
CA THR A 318 -27.53 31.18 2.55
C THR A 318 -26.64 31.84 1.49
N TYR A 319 -26.35 31.15 0.39
CA TYR A 319 -25.42 31.62 -0.64
C TYR A 319 -26.13 31.87 -1.97
N ARG A 320 -25.77 32.99 -2.61
CA ARG A 320 -26.16 33.27 -4.00
C ARG A 320 -24.99 32.95 -4.92
N THR A 321 -25.00 31.76 -5.50
CA THR A 321 -23.99 31.36 -6.49
C THR A 321 -24.23 32.13 -7.79
N LEU A 322 -23.34 33.07 -8.11
CA LEU A 322 -23.33 33.74 -9.41
C LEU A 322 -22.60 32.84 -10.43
N PRO A 323 -22.87 32.99 -11.75
CA PRO A 323 -22.05 32.35 -12.77
C PRO A 323 -20.58 32.73 -12.54
N GLU A 324 -19.70 31.75 -12.71
CA GLU A 324 -18.26 32.00 -12.71
C GLU A 324 -17.95 33.09 -13.74
N PRO A 325 -17.30 34.20 -13.35
CA PRO A 325 -16.95 35.25 -14.30
C PRO A 325 -16.00 34.66 -15.34
N GLU A 326 -16.10 35.13 -16.59
CA GLU A 326 -15.13 34.75 -17.62
C GLU A 326 -13.71 35.09 -17.14
N ALA A 327 -12.81 34.12 -17.22
CA ALA A 327 -11.44 34.29 -16.77
C ALA A 327 -10.78 35.45 -17.53
N VAL A 328 -10.23 36.40 -16.80
CA VAL A 328 -9.38 37.46 -17.36
C VAL A 328 -7.97 36.89 -17.42
N LEU A 329 -7.59 36.36 -18.58
CA LEU A 329 -6.26 35.81 -18.80
C LEU A 329 -5.23 36.93 -18.84
N THR A 330 -4.07 36.71 -18.24
CA THR A 330 -2.90 37.58 -18.46
C THR A 330 -2.39 37.43 -19.90
N GLU A 331 -1.64 38.42 -20.42
CA GLU A 331 -1.07 38.34 -21.77
C GLU A 331 -0.27 37.04 -22.01
N VAL A 332 0.47 36.58 -20.99
CA VAL A 332 1.25 35.33 -21.04
C VAL A 332 0.35 34.10 -21.10
N GLU A 333 -0.77 34.10 -20.36
CA GLU A 333 -1.74 33.00 -20.37
C GLU A 333 -2.54 32.96 -21.68
N GLU A 334 -2.87 34.13 -22.26
CA GLU A 334 -3.47 34.23 -23.59
C GLU A 334 -2.53 33.68 -24.66
N GLU A 335 -1.26 34.08 -24.66
CA GLU A 335 -0.25 33.53 -25.57
C GLU A 335 -0.13 32.02 -25.44
N ARG A 336 -0.12 31.51 -24.20
CA ARG A 336 -0.06 30.07 -23.94
C ARG A 336 -1.31 29.34 -24.42
N MET A 337 -2.49 29.93 -24.20
CA MET A 337 -3.76 29.39 -24.69
C MET A 337 -3.76 29.34 -26.22
N ASN A 338 -3.32 30.41 -26.89
CA ASN A 338 -3.20 30.49 -28.34
C ASN A 338 -2.22 29.45 -28.90
N GLU A 339 -1.07 29.25 -28.23
CA GLU A 339 -0.11 28.20 -28.60
C GLU A 339 -0.72 26.80 -28.48
N LEU A 340 -1.42 26.53 -27.37
CA LEU A 340 -2.11 25.25 -27.15
C LEU A 340 -3.21 25.01 -28.18
N MET A 341 -4.01 26.04 -28.49
CA MET A 341 -5.02 25.99 -29.54
C MET A 341 -4.38 25.72 -30.91
N THR A 342 -3.27 26.37 -31.24
CA THR A 342 -2.54 26.13 -32.50
C THR A 342 -2.04 24.69 -32.60
N ARG A 343 -1.51 24.13 -31.50
CA ARG A 343 -1.09 22.71 -31.44
C ARG A 343 -2.28 21.77 -31.58
N TYR A 344 -3.40 22.11 -30.96
CA TYR A 344 -4.64 21.35 -31.07
C TYR A 344 -5.15 21.32 -32.51
N ASP A 345 -5.19 22.47 -33.19
CA ASP A 345 -5.56 22.60 -34.60
C ASP A 345 -4.63 21.79 -35.52
N ALA A 346 -3.32 21.82 -35.24
CA ALA A 346 -2.33 21.01 -35.97
C ALA A 346 -2.55 19.50 -35.76
N LEU A 347 -2.91 19.08 -34.55
CA LEU A 347 -3.24 17.69 -34.24
C LEU A 347 -4.53 17.27 -34.94
N GLU A 348 -5.61 18.06 -34.87
CA GLU A 348 -6.86 17.80 -35.59
C GLU A 348 -6.62 17.63 -37.09
N THR A 349 -5.76 18.48 -37.67
CA THR A 349 -5.35 18.38 -39.08
C THR A 349 -4.57 17.11 -39.36
N ALA A 350 -3.58 16.76 -38.52
CA ALA A 350 -2.74 15.59 -38.71
C ALA A 350 -3.51 14.26 -38.62
N ILE A 351 -4.52 14.18 -37.75
CA ILE A 351 -5.38 13.00 -37.63
C ILE A 351 -6.53 13.00 -38.64
N GLY A 352 -6.68 14.05 -39.46
CA GLY A 352 -7.76 14.20 -40.43
C GLY A 352 -9.15 14.25 -39.77
N PHE A 353 -9.23 14.77 -38.55
CA PHE A 353 -10.48 14.84 -37.81
C PHE A 353 -11.34 15.97 -38.35
N HIS A 354 -12.53 15.64 -38.83
CA HIS A 354 -13.50 16.62 -39.29
C HIS A 354 -14.86 16.37 -38.64
N MET A 355 -15.41 17.36 -37.94
CA MET A 355 -16.73 17.26 -37.29
C MET A 355 -17.85 16.84 -38.25
N ARG A 356 -17.74 17.18 -39.54
CA ARG A 356 -18.67 16.78 -40.60
C ARG A 356 -18.79 15.26 -40.84
N ASP A 357 -17.86 14.46 -40.32
CA ASP A 357 -17.93 13.00 -40.37
C ASP A 357 -18.86 12.40 -39.31
N TRP A 358 -19.13 13.16 -38.23
CA TRP A 358 -19.84 12.67 -37.05
C TRP A 358 -21.08 13.49 -36.70
N TRP A 359 -21.23 14.67 -37.29
CA TRP A 359 -22.33 15.58 -37.03
C TRP A 359 -22.94 16.11 -38.33
N GLN A 360 -24.28 16.13 -38.36
CA GLN A 360 -25.06 16.71 -39.46
C GLN A 360 -26.17 17.59 -38.89
N PRO A 361 -26.45 18.75 -39.53
CA PRO A 361 -27.49 19.64 -39.06
C PRO A 361 -28.87 19.09 -39.43
N THR A 362 -29.75 19.00 -38.43
CA THR A 362 -31.15 18.61 -38.57
C THR A 362 -32.06 19.69 -37.99
N LYS A 363 -33.35 19.61 -38.25
CA LYS A 363 -34.35 20.44 -37.58
C LYS A 363 -34.30 20.27 -36.07
N ALA A 364 -34.11 19.04 -35.59
CA ALA A 364 -34.14 18.73 -34.16
C ALA A 364 -32.92 19.26 -33.40
N ASN A 365 -31.72 19.20 -33.99
CA ASN A 365 -30.48 19.56 -33.29
C ASN A 365 -29.94 20.97 -33.61
N PHE A 366 -30.34 21.59 -34.74
CA PHE A 366 -29.73 22.83 -35.21
C PHE A 366 -30.76 23.81 -35.80
N PHE A 367 -31.37 23.50 -36.95
CA PHE A 367 -32.21 24.46 -37.67
C PHE A 367 -33.46 24.89 -36.89
N GLY A 368 -33.99 24.03 -36.01
CA GLY A 368 -35.14 24.38 -35.15
C GLY A 368 -34.82 25.49 -34.13
N HIS A 369 -33.57 25.59 -33.70
CA HIS A 369 -33.10 26.61 -32.75
C HIS A 369 -32.77 27.95 -33.42
N LEU A 370 -32.55 27.95 -34.74
CA LEU A 370 -32.21 29.16 -35.50
C LEU A 370 -33.44 30.03 -35.81
N LYS A 371 -33.21 31.32 -36.01
CA LYS A 371 -34.20 32.24 -36.60
C LYS A 371 -34.25 32.00 -38.12
N LYS A 372 -35.40 32.20 -38.75
CA LYS A 372 -35.58 31.99 -40.20
C LYS A 372 -34.50 32.67 -41.08
N PRO A 373 -34.05 33.91 -40.82
CA PRO A 373 -32.95 34.52 -41.57
C PRO A 373 -31.62 33.77 -41.43
N GLN A 374 -31.34 33.16 -40.28
CA GLN A 374 -30.12 32.38 -40.05
C GLN A 374 -30.17 31.04 -40.78
N ILE A 375 -31.35 30.43 -40.94
CA ILE A 375 -31.54 29.21 -41.75
C ILE A 375 -31.25 29.53 -43.23
N ILE A 376 -31.75 30.66 -43.74
CA ILE A 376 -31.50 31.13 -45.11
C ILE A 376 -30.01 31.42 -45.30
N ALA A 377 -29.36 32.06 -44.32
CA ALA A 377 -27.92 32.31 -44.34
C ALA A 377 -27.11 31.00 -44.39
N ALA A 378 -27.48 30.00 -43.60
CA ALA A 378 -26.84 28.67 -43.62
C ALA A 378 -27.00 27.97 -44.99
N LEU A 379 -28.17 28.06 -45.61
CA LEU A 379 -28.40 27.52 -46.96
C LEU A 379 -27.56 28.21 -48.02
N ASN A 380 -27.42 29.55 -47.95
CA ASN A 380 -26.55 30.29 -48.85
C ASN A 380 -25.07 29.94 -48.64
N ASP A 381 -24.63 29.80 -47.39
CA ASP A 381 -23.26 29.41 -47.04
C ASP A 381 -22.91 28.00 -47.56
N ALA A 382 -23.88 27.09 -47.57
CA ALA A 382 -23.75 25.77 -48.16
C ALA A 382 -23.84 25.75 -49.70
N GLY A 383 -23.94 26.91 -50.37
CA GLY A 383 -24.05 27.02 -51.82
C GLY A 383 -25.44 26.71 -52.39
N LEU A 384 -26.46 26.55 -51.53
CA LEU A 384 -27.83 26.16 -51.89
C LEU A 384 -28.72 27.40 -52.08
N SER A 385 -28.28 28.34 -52.92
CA SER A 385 -28.96 29.63 -53.12
C SER A 385 -30.39 29.51 -53.66
N GLY A 386 -30.69 28.43 -54.39
CA GLY A 386 -32.06 28.10 -54.83
C GLY A 386 -32.97 27.75 -53.64
N ALA A 387 -32.55 26.80 -52.81
CA ALA A 387 -33.27 26.40 -51.60
C ALA A 387 -33.39 27.56 -50.58
N ALA A 388 -32.38 28.43 -50.51
CA ALA A 388 -32.43 29.63 -49.68
C ALA A 388 -33.56 30.59 -50.11
N ARG A 389 -33.75 30.81 -51.42
CA ARG A 389 -34.86 31.63 -51.97
C ARG A 389 -36.22 31.01 -51.76
N ASP A 390 -36.32 29.68 -51.79
CA ASP A 390 -37.57 28.97 -51.51
C ASP A 390 -37.92 29.05 -50.01
N ALA A 391 -36.92 28.92 -49.13
CA ALA A 391 -37.07 29.08 -47.69
C ALA A 391 -37.55 30.49 -47.26
N GLU A 392 -37.27 31.55 -48.04
CA GLU A 392 -37.79 32.90 -47.80
C GLU A 392 -39.32 32.97 -47.80
N LYS A 393 -40.00 32.09 -48.57
CA LYS A 393 -41.47 32.07 -48.70
C LYS A 393 -42.15 31.12 -47.71
N MET A 394 -41.38 30.32 -46.97
CA MET A 394 -41.89 29.29 -46.06
C MET A 394 -42.07 29.78 -44.62
N LYS A 395 -42.83 29.05 -43.78
CA LYS A 395 -42.82 29.31 -42.32
C LYS A 395 -41.52 28.78 -41.71
N LYS A 396 -41.11 29.26 -40.52
CA LYS A 396 -39.84 28.87 -39.87
C LYS A 396 -39.69 27.34 -39.74
N GLY A 397 -40.75 26.65 -39.32
CA GLY A 397 -40.73 25.20 -39.15
C GLY A 397 -40.46 24.46 -40.46
N ASP A 398 -41.17 24.86 -41.52
CA ASP A 398 -41.04 24.27 -42.86
C ASP A 398 -39.67 24.62 -43.49
N ALA A 399 -39.17 25.84 -43.26
CA ALA A 399 -37.82 26.24 -43.69
C ALA A 399 -36.73 25.41 -43.01
N ALA A 400 -36.93 25.00 -41.75
CA ALA A 400 -35.99 24.12 -41.04
C ALA A 400 -36.00 22.68 -41.58
N GLU A 401 -37.18 22.14 -41.92
CA GLU A 401 -37.29 20.82 -42.59
C GLU A 401 -36.71 20.86 -43.99
N HIS A 402 -36.98 21.93 -44.73
CA HIS A 402 -36.44 22.16 -46.06
C HIS A 402 -34.90 22.26 -46.04
N ALA A 403 -34.34 22.95 -45.05
CA ALA A 403 -32.89 23.03 -44.87
C ALA A 403 -32.27 21.68 -44.54
N GLU A 404 -32.86 20.91 -43.62
CA GLU A 404 -32.43 19.54 -43.32
C GLU A 404 -32.45 18.66 -44.58
N HIS A 405 -33.53 18.70 -45.36
CA HIS A 405 -33.65 17.90 -46.57
C HIS A 405 -32.55 18.19 -47.59
N HIS A 406 -32.24 19.47 -47.83
CA HIS A 406 -31.23 19.85 -48.81
C HIS A 406 -29.78 19.73 -48.30
N MET A 407 -29.57 19.77 -46.98
CA MET A 407 -28.21 19.74 -46.39
C MET A 407 -27.79 18.36 -45.89
N LYS A 408 -28.70 17.38 -45.91
CA LYS A 408 -28.47 15.99 -45.47
C LYS A 408 -27.21 15.34 -46.06
N ASP A 409 -26.93 15.59 -47.34
CA ASP A 409 -25.83 14.95 -48.07
C ASP A 409 -24.67 15.91 -48.41
N ASN A 410 -24.75 17.19 -48.01
CA ASN A 410 -23.79 18.23 -48.40
C ASN A 410 -22.56 18.33 -47.46
N ARG A 411 -22.45 17.44 -46.45
CA ARG A 411 -21.38 17.45 -45.42
C ARG A 411 -21.11 18.85 -44.84
N TRP A 412 -22.10 19.73 -44.82
CA TRP A 412 -21.97 21.11 -44.36
C TRP A 412 -22.07 21.15 -42.84
N VAL A 413 -21.20 21.94 -42.23
CA VAL A 413 -21.22 22.26 -40.80
C VAL A 413 -20.98 23.77 -40.64
N PRO A 414 -21.50 24.40 -39.57
CA PRO A 414 -21.25 25.81 -39.30
C PRO A 414 -19.75 26.15 -39.25
N GLY A 415 -19.38 27.40 -39.55
CA GLY A 415 -17.99 27.83 -39.61
C GLY A 415 -17.18 27.56 -38.33
N TRP A 416 -17.79 27.66 -37.15
CA TRP A 416 -17.16 27.36 -35.87
C TRP A 416 -16.93 25.86 -35.61
N MET A 417 -17.53 24.97 -36.42
CA MET A 417 -17.27 23.52 -36.43
C MET A 417 -16.36 23.10 -37.59
N CYS A 418 -15.97 24.02 -38.46
CA CYS A 418 -15.02 23.71 -39.54
C CYS A 418 -13.60 23.71 -38.97
N ALA A 419 -12.83 22.69 -39.34
CA ALA A 419 -11.38 22.72 -39.13
C ALA A 419 -10.79 23.98 -39.79
N PRO A 420 -9.76 24.61 -39.21
CA PRO A 420 -9.09 25.76 -39.81
C PRO A 420 -8.62 25.41 -41.23
N ARG A 421 -8.94 26.25 -42.22
CA ARG A 421 -8.40 26.03 -43.57
C ARG A 421 -6.89 26.29 -43.53
N PRO A 422 -6.05 25.40 -44.08
CA PRO A 422 -4.65 25.73 -44.28
C PRO A 422 -4.57 26.96 -45.18
N GLN A 423 -3.88 28.02 -44.70
CA GLN A 423 -3.57 29.18 -45.53
C GLN A 423 -2.73 28.67 -46.70
N THR A 424 -3.32 28.67 -47.90
CA THR A 424 -2.58 28.40 -49.13
C THR A 424 -1.90 29.70 -49.51
N ASP A 425 -0.57 29.70 -49.44
CA ASP A 425 0.27 30.82 -49.83
C ASP A 425 -0.11 31.32 -51.23
N ALA A 426 -0.57 32.57 -51.30
CA ALA A 426 -0.80 33.29 -52.54
C ALA A 426 0.54 33.81 -53.07
N THR A 427 1.42 32.91 -53.53
CA THR A 427 2.70 33.26 -54.19
C THR A 427 2.95 32.41 -55.43
N GLU A 428 1.94 32.18 -56.27
CA GLU A 428 2.14 31.73 -57.65
C GLU A 428 1.17 32.45 -58.59
N ARG A 429 1.36 33.78 -58.77
CA ARG A 429 0.68 34.53 -59.83
C ARG A 429 1.41 35.81 -60.24
N THR A 430 2.73 35.77 -60.33
CA THR A 430 3.54 36.79 -61.02
C THR A 430 4.78 36.14 -61.62
N ASP A 431 4.60 35.28 -62.62
CA ASP A 431 5.67 34.91 -63.57
C ASP A 431 5.00 34.18 -64.75
N ASN A 432 4.38 34.96 -65.63
CA ASN A 432 4.08 34.59 -67.03
C ASN A 432 3.48 35.82 -67.74
N LEU A 433 4.28 36.87 -67.87
CA LEU A 433 4.03 38.03 -68.71
C LEU A 433 5.39 38.66 -69.12
N ALA A 434 6.31 37.82 -69.59
CA ALA A 434 7.57 38.25 -70.22
C ALA A 434 8.15 37.13 -71.09
N ASP A 435 7.43 36.72 -72.14
CA ASP A 435 8.03 36.28 -73.42
C ASP A 435 6.92 35.99 -74.44
N ALA A 436 6.51 37.06 -75.12
CA ALA A 436 5.85 37.02 -76.42
C ALA A 436 6.32 38.26 -77.19
N ALA A 437 7.51 38.13 -77.77
CA ALA A 437 7.97 38.89 -78.93
C ALA A 437 8.00 37.95 -80.14
#